data_AF-A0AAE7CMN5-F1
#
_entry.id   AF-A0AAE7CMN5-F1
#
_cell.length_a   1.000
_cell.length_b   1.000
_cell.length_c   1.000
_cell.angle_alpha   90.00
_cell.angle_beta   90.00
_cell.angle_gamma   90.00
#
_symmetry.space_group_name_H-M   'P 1'
#
loop_
_entity.id
_entity.type
_entity.pdbx_description
1 polymer ?
#
loop_
_entity_poly.entity_id
_entity_poly.type
_entity_poly.pdbx_seq_one_letter_code
_entity_poly.pdbx_strand_id
1 'polypeptide(L)'
;MADCEPTADRFMDLTVPEYAYMFGFLQADGHLRQGAGNKGRLSVEINVRDLDLLRAFQRLTPYNSSITERIRSTNFAERSHTAIWTLCSLEARTTINRLGLPYGRKSMTISPPECAFSRRDYLRGVVDADGSVGHTGQGWPFVSENAQKLAADLYYDGCLSLDRKKAAADTLKTWVRPVGMRVAPPRRRWTAWEDRVLLRLNDDAAAAKELGRTRKSCAIRLWRLRNGQAPMPSAR
;
A
#
# COMPACT_ATOMS: atom_id res chain seq x y z
N MET A 1 -3.98 15.38 19.44
CA MET A 1 -2.85 14.44 19.37
C MET A 1 -2.64 13.92 20.77
N ALA A 2 -2.57 12.61 20.96
CA ALA A 2 -2.28 12.08 22.29
C ALA A 2 -0.79 12.37 22.60
N ASP A 3 -0.54 13.07 23.69
CA ASP A 3 0.79 13.39 24.22
C ASP A 3 1.46 12.13 24.79
N CYS A 4 1.74 11.14 23.95
CA CYS A 4 2.58 10.02 24.36
C CYS A 4 4.04 10.50 24.30
N GLU A 5 4.60 10.91 25.43
CA GLU A 5 6.04 11.15 25.52
C GLU A 5 6.79 9.88 25.09
N PRO A 6 7.79 10.00 24.21
CA PRO A 6 8.54 8.86 23.70
C PRO A 6 9.42 8.30 24.82
N THR A 7 9.03 7.16 25.39
CA THR A 7 9.85 6.40 26.34
C THR A 7 10.45 5.18 25.63
N ALA A 8 11.70 4.81 25.98
CA ALA A 8 12.36 3.65 25.39
C ALA A 8 11.52 2.36 25.52
N ASP A 9 10.86 2.16 26.65
CA ASP A 9 10.07 0.95 26.97
C ASP A 9 8.82 0.79 26.09
N ARG A 10 8.31 1.88 25.54
CA ARG A 10 7.11 1.91 24.68
C ARG A 10 7.44 2.08 23.20
N PHE A 11 8.73 2.18 22.87
CA PHE A 11 9.15 2.39 21.49
C PHE A 11 8.66 1.24 20.61
N MET A 12 7.94 1.59 19.55
CA MET A 12 7.35 0.63 18.60
C MET A 12 6.32 -0.32 19.24
N ASP A 13 5.61 0.12 20.28
CA ASP A 13 4.33 -0.48 20.65
C ASP A 13 3.32 -0.24 19.53
N LEU A 14 3.12 -1.24 18.67
CA LEU A 14 2.29 -1.11 17.47
C LEU A 14 0.78 -1.02 17.78
N THR A 15 0.37 -1.14 19.05
CA THR A 15 -1.01 -0.82 19.44
C THR A 15 -1.27 0.69 19.47
N VAL A 16 -0.21 1.50 19.58
CA VAL A 16 -0.26 2.96 19.46
C VAL A 16 -0.36 3.36 17.98
N PRO A 17 -1.36 4.16 17.56
CA PRO A 17 -1.57 4.56 16.16
C PRO A 17 -0.33 5.12 15.46
N GLU A 18 0.42 5.99 16.12
CA GLU A 18 1.58 6.67 15.57
C GLU A 18 2.73 5.70 15.28
N TYR A 19 2.98 4.73 16.19
CA TYR A 19 3.97 3.69 15.98
C TYR A 19 3.53 2.67 14.92
N ALA A 20 2.25 2.30 14.89
CA ALA A 20 1.70 1.45 13.84
C ALA A 20 1.89 2.08 12.45
N TYR A 21 1.55 3.36 12.32
CA TYR A 21 1.75 4.15 11.10
C TYR A 21 3.24 4.21 10.73
N MET A 22 4.10 4.58 11.68
CA MET A 22 5.54 4.67 11.44
C MET A 22 6.09 3.33 10.97
N PHE A 23 5.72 2.23 11.62
CA PHE A 23 6.18 0.90 11.24
C PHE A 23 5.72 0.48 9.84
N GLY A 24 4.45 0.73 9.49
CA GLY A 24 3.95 0.49 8.13
C GLY A 24 4.73 1.28 7.07
N PHE A 25 5.04 2.54 7.37
CA PHE A 25 5.86 3.38 6.49
C PHE A 25 7.29 2.85 6.35
N LEU A 26 7.93 2.45 7.46
CA LEU A 26 9.27 1.85 7.47
C LEU A 26 9.33 0.54 6.69
N GLN A 27 8.29 -0.28 6.78
CA GLN A 27 8.18 -1.52 6.02
C GLN A 27 8.16 -1.26 4.51
N ALA A 28 7.50 -0.21 4.03
CA ALA A 28 7.43 0.11 2.61
C ALA A 28 8.64 0.92 2.10
N ASP A 29 9.02 2.01 2.77
CA ASP A 29 10.07 2.94 2.28
C ASP A 29 11.35 2.96 3.12
N GLY A 30 11.33 2.38 4.33
CA GLY A 30 12.50 2.31 5.20
C GLY A 30 13.55 1.28 4.75
N HIS A 31 14.81 1.50 5.10
CA HIS A 31 15.88 0.54 4.85
C HIS A 31 16.65 0.26 6.13
N LEU A 32 16.55 -0.99 6.61
CA LEU A 32 17.28 -1.46 7.78
C LEU A 32 18.55 -2.18 7.32
N ARG A 33 19.71 -1.67 7.75
CA ARG A 33 21.03 -2.18 7.38
C ARG A 33 21.83 -2.60 8.61
N GLN A 34 22.44 -3.78 8.54
CA GLN A 34 23.44 -4.26 9.47
C GLN A 34 24.85 -3.99 8.92
N GLY A 35 25.79 -3.60 9.78
CA GLY A 35 27.20 -3.41 9.44
C GLY A 35 28.11 -4.27 10.31
N ALA A 36 29.43 -4.15 10.12
CA ALA A 36 30.42 -4.84 10.94
C ALA A 36 30.47 -4.30 12.38
N GLY A 37 30.62 -5.20 13.36
CA GLY A 37 30.42 -4.88 14.77
C GLY A 37 28.95 -4.52 15.05
N ASN A 38 28.66 -3.92 16.19
CA ASN A 38 27.31 -3.45 16.54
C ASN A 38 26.79 -2.27 15.67
N LYS A 39 27.44 -1.99 14.53
CA LYS A 39 27.11 -0.90 13.60
C LYS A 39 25.93 -1.26 12.71
N GLY A 40 25.24 -0.23 12.25
CA GLY A 40 24.12 -0.34 11.33
C GLY A 40 23.24 0.89 11.42
N ARG A 41 22.21 0.95 10.58
CA ARG A 41 21.27 2.07 10.56
C ARG A 41 19.92 1.65 10.02
N LEU A 42 18.88 2.29 10.52
CA LEU A 42 17.61 2.42 9.83
C LEU A 42 17.59 3.78 9.15
N SER A 43 17.17 3.83 7.89
CA SER A 43 17.01 5.10 7.17
C SER A 43 15.72 5.16 6.39
N VAL A 44 15.11 6.34 6.33
CA VAL A 44 13.99 6.66 5.43
C VAL A 44 14.41 7.87 4.62
N GLU A 45 14.21 7.81 3.30
CA GLU A 45 14.46 8.93 2.40
C GLU A 45 13.18 9.29 1.65
N ILE A 46 12.77 10.55 1.75
CA ILE A 46 11.58 11.08 1.06
C ILE A 46 11.87 12.45 0.45
N ASN A 47 10.94 12.94 -0.37
CA ASN A 47 11.04 14.30 -0.91
C ASN A 47 10.98 15.34 0.21
N VAL A 48 11.75 16.43 0.08
CA VAL A 48 11.82 17.49 1.12
C VAL A 48 10.45 18.11 1.44
N ARG A 49 9.51 18.12 0.50
CA ARG A 49 8.15 18.63 0.73
C ARG A 49 7.40 17.87 1.83
N ASP A 50 7.83 16.64 2.12
CA ASP A 50 7.24 15.73 3.08
C ASP A 50 8.09 15.69 4.39
N LEU A 51 9.04 16.62 4.58
CA LEU A 51 10.00 16.68 5.70
C LEU A 51 9.35 16.61 7.09
N ASP A 52 8.17 17.21 7.26
CA ASP A 52 7.47 17.22 8.55
C ASP A 52 7.12 15.81 9.04
N LEU A 53 6.96 14.85 8.12
CA LEU A 53 6.80 13.45 8.49
C LEU A 53 8.06 12.89 9.17
N LEU A 54 9.24 13.19 8.61
CA LEU A 54 10.49 12.76 9.22
C LEU A 54 10.72 13.44 10.58
N ARG A 55 10.28 14.69 10.74
CA ARG A 55 10.30 15.38 12.04
C ARG A 55 9.38 14.71 13.05
N ALA A 56 8.21 14.22 12.62
CA ALA A 56 7.34 13.42 13.47
C ALA A 56 8.01 12.09 13.87
N PHE A 57 8.65 11.37 12.94
CA PHE A 57 9.41 10.16 13.25
C PHE A 57 10.54 10.42 14.24
N GLN A 58 11.26 11.53 14.07
CA GLN A 58 12.30 11.94 15.01
C GLN A 58 11.74 12.19 16.41
N ARG A 59 10.58 12.87 16.54
CA ARG A 59 9.91 13.08 17.84
C ARG A 59 9.40 11.79 18.48
N LEU A 60 8.89 10.85 17.69
CA LEU A 60 8.40 9.55 18.18
C LEU A 60 9.53 8.62 18.64
N THR A 61 10.78 8.93 18.26
CA THR A 61 11.93 8.06 18.53
C THR A 61 12.69 8.56 19.76
N PRO A 62 12.72 7.79 20.87
CA PRO A 62 13.41 8.18 22.11
C PRO A 62 14.94 8.09 22.02
N TYR A 63 15.47 7.73 20.85
CA TYR A 63 16.89 7.58 20.59
C TYR A 63 17.39 8.70 19.68
N ASN A 64 18.67 9.02 19.82
CA ASN A 64 19.34 9.95 18.90
C ASN A 64 19.17 9.48 17.44
N SER A 65 18.52 10.35 16.67
CA SER A 65 18.33 10.21 15.23
C SER A 65 18.57 11.56 14.56
N SER A 66 18.99 11.53 13.31
CA SER A 66 19.31 12.74 12.53
C SER A 66 18.44 12.84 11.30
N ILE A 67 18.25 14.08 10.83
CA ILE A 67 17.65 14.36 9.52
C ILE A 67 18.67 15.17 8.73
N THR A 68 18.99 14.72 7.53
CA THR A 68 19.87 15.42 6.60
C THR A 68 19.17 15.60 5.26
N GLU A 69 19.43 16.72 4.59
CA GLU A 69 18.93 16.99 3.25
C GLU A 69 20.02 16.73 2.22
N ARG A 70 19.61 16.31 1.02
CA ARG A 70 20.52 16.14 -0.12
C ARG A 70 19.86 16.58 -1.41
N ILE A 71 20.66 17.18 -2.28
CA ILE A 71 20.27 17.55 -3.64
C ILE A 71 21.15 16.75 -4.60
N ARG A 72 20.53 16.05 -5.56
CA ARG A 72 21.25 15.33 -6.61
C ARG A 72 20.49 15.37 -7.92
N SER A 73 21.23 15.25 -9.01
CA SER A 73 20.64 14.85 -10.29
C SER A 73 20.36 13.35 -10.26
N THR A 74 19.22 12.97 -10.81
CA THR A 74 18.81 11.57 -10.99
C THR A 74 18.41 11.37 -12.44
N ASN A 75 18.28 10.12 -12.88
CA ASN A 75 17.77 9.78 -14.22
C ASN A 75 16.36 10.35 -14.50
N PHE A 76 15.65 10.82 -13.47
CA PHE A 76 14.28 11.31 -13.56
C PHE A 76 14.15 12.82 -13.33
N ALA A 77 15.16 13.47 -12.76
CA ALA A 77 15.11 14.89 -12.41
C ALA A 77 16.52 15.47 -12.25
N GLU A 78 16.76 16.63 -12.86
CA GLU A 78 18.05 17.34 -12.78
C GLU A 78 18.38 17.81 -11.35
N ARG A 79 17.36 18.12 -10.54
CA ARG A 79 17.51 18.56 -9.14
C ARG A 79 16.47 17.90 -8.24
N SER A 80 16.74 16.66 -7.84
CA SER A 80 15.95 15.97 -6.82
C SER A 80 16.40 16.41 -5.42
N HIS A 81 15.52 17.08 -4.68
CA HIS A 81 15.73 17.47 -3.28
C HIS A 81 14.99 16.53 -2.32
N THR A 82 15.75 15.82 -1.49
CA THR A 82 15.25 14.78 -0.58
C THR A 82 15.79 14.97 0.82
N ALA A 83 15.00 14.60 1.83
CA ALA A 83 15.42 14.51 3.22
C ALA A 83 15.56 13.04 3.64
N ILE A 84 16.54 12.77 4.49
CA ILE A 84 16.88 11.44 4.99
C ILE A 84 16.85 11.46 6.51
N TRP A 85 15.97 10.66 7.12
CA TRP A 85 16.00 10.39 8.56
C TRP A 85 16.84 9.14 8.82
N THR A 86 17.73 9.17 9.81
CA THR A 86 18.64 8.07 10.16
C THR A 86 18.63 7.77 11.66
N LEU A 87 18.50 6.49 12.01
CA LEU A 87 18.57 5.97 13.38
C LEU A 87 19.62 4.86 13.49
N CYS A 88 20.62 5.05 14.36
CA CYS A 88 21.75 4.11 14.51
C CYS A 88 21.68 3.23 15.77
N SER A 89 20.83 3.56 16.75
CA SER A 89 20.69 2.82 18.01
C SER A 89 20.52 1.31 17.76
N LEU A 90 21.39 0.49 18.35
CA LEU A 90 21.32 -0.97 18.21
C LEU A 90 20.01 -1.52 18.80
N GLU A 91 19.60 -0.98 19.94
CA GLU A 91 18.38 -1.37 20.65
C GLU A 91 17.14 -1.09 19.78
N ALA A 92 17.06 0.13 19.23
CA ALA A 92 15.95 0.51 18.35
C ALA A 92 15.89 -0.36 17.09
N ARG A 93 17.05 -0.62 16.46
CA ARG A 93 17.14 -1.48 15.26
C ARG A 93 16.76 -2.93 15.56
N THR A 94 17.18 -3.45 16.70
CA THR A 94 16.83 -4.80 17.15
C THR A 94 15.33 -4.91 17.40
N THR A 95 14.71 -3.91 18.03
CA THR A 95 13.27 -3.85 18.26
C THR A 95 12.50 -3.88 16.95
N ILE A 96 12.85 -3.02 15.99
CA ILE A 96 12.22 -2.95 14.68
C ILE A 96 12.42 -4.23 13.87
N ASN A 97 13.58 -4.87 13.99
CA ASN A 97 13.84 -6.15 13.32
C ASN A 97 12.95 -7.27 13.87
N ARG A 98 12.80 -7.36 15.20
CA ARG A 98 11.92 -8.35 15.85
C ARG A 98 10.46 -8.19 15.47
N LEU A 99 10.02 -6.97 15.17
CA LEU A 99 8.65 -6.70 14.71
C LEU A 99 8.40 -7.09 13.24
N GLY A 100 9.43 -7.52 12.51
CA GLY A 100 9.30 -8.04 11.15
C GLY A 100 9.86 -7.16 10.04
N LEU A 101 10.70 -6.16 10.34
CA LEU A 101 11.48 -5.46 9.30
C LEU A 101 12.86 -6.13 9.13
N PRO A 102 13.11 -6.90 8.07
CA PRO A 102 14.38 -7.61 7.91
C PRO A 102 15.55 -6.67 7.60
N TYR A 103 16.77 -7.10 7.93
CA TYR A 103 17.98 -6.48 7.43
C TYR A 103 18.15 -6.76 5.93
N GLY A 104 18.45 -5.73 5.13
CA GLY A 104 18.73 -5.89 3.70
C GLY A 104 17.47 -5.89 2.82
N ARG A 105 17.39 -6.82 1.86
CA ARG A 105 16.27 -6.88 0.91
C ARG A 105 15.01 -7.38 1.61
N LYS A 106 13.93 -6.61 1.49
CA LYS A 106 12.63 -6.86 2.15
C LYS A 106 11.51 -7.32 1.20
N SER A 107 11.69 -7.18 -0.12
CA SER A 107 10.61 -7.37 -1.11
C SER A 107 10.00 -8.77 -1.15
N MET A 108 10.73 -9.81 -0.75
CA MET A 108 10.28 -11.20 -0.79
C MET A 108 9.86 -11.75 0.57
N THR A 109 10.17 -11.04 1.65
CA THR A 109 10.11 -11.57 3.02
C THR A 109 9.24 -10.73 3.94
N ILE A 110 8.85 -9.53 3.53
CA ILE A 110 8.07 -8.65 4.37
C ILE A 110 6.62 -9.13 4.50
N SER A 111 6.12 -9.10 5.72
CA SER A 111 4.74 -9.44 6.08
C SER A 111 4.22 -8.42 7.10
N PRO A 112 2.89 -8.32 7.29
CA PRO A 112 2.34 -7.58 8.41
C PRO A 112 2.90 -8.08 9.76
N PRO A 113 2.96 -7.24 10.80
CA PRO A 113 3.38 -7.66 12.13
C PRO A 113 2.57 -8.85 12.64
N GLU A 114 3.22 -9.78 13.32
CA GLU A 114 2.55 -10.94 13.94
C GLU A 114 1.96 -10.61 15.32
N CYS A 115 2.35 -9.49 15.92
CA CYS A 115 1.83 -9.02 17.20
C CYS A 115 0.49 -8.26 17.05
N ALA A 116 -0.08 -7.79 18.16
CA ALA A 116 -1.22 -6.87 18.11
C ALA A 116 -0.77 -5.50 17.58
N PHE A 117 -1.55 -4.92 16.66
CA PHE A 117 -1.27 -3.58 16.12
C PHE A 117 -2.54 -2.85 15.68
N SER A 118 -2.48 -1.52 15.62
CA SER A 118 -3.51 -0.72 14.98
C SER A 118 -3.50 -0.92 13.47
N ARG A 119 -4.42 -1.76 12.98
CA ARG A 119 -4.48 -2.17 11.57
C ARG A 119 -4.65 -1.01 10.60
N ARG A 120 -5.55 -0.07 10.94
CA ARG A 120 -5.89 1.09 10.13
C ARG A 120 -4.67 2.01 9.95
N ASP A 121 -3.98 2.29 11.05
CA ASP A 121 -2.83 3.20 11.05
C ASP A 121 -1.61 2.57 10.38
N TYR A 122 -1.37 1.28 10.64
CA TYR A 122 -0.37 0.49 9.89
C TYR A 122 -0.63 0.53 8.39
N LEU A 123 -1.86 0.24 7.96
CA LEU A 123 -2.22 0.27 6.54
C LEU A 123 -2.06 1.67 5.95
N ARG A 124 -2.42 2.73 6.69
CA ARG A 124 -2.16 4.11 6.26
C ARG A 124 -0.66 4.36 6.06
N GLY A 125 0.19 3.90 6.96
CA GLY A 125 1.65 4.02 6.82
C GLY A 125 2.17 3.36 5.55
N VAL A 126 1.69 2.15 5.24
CA VAL A 126 2.02 1.43 3.99
C VAL A 126 1.52 2.20 2.77
N VAL A 127 0.28 2.70 2.80
CA VAL A 127 -0.31 3.50 1.71
C VAL A 127 0.43 4.82 1.52
N ASP A 128 0.91 5.46 2.59
CA ASP A 128 1.63 6.73 2.50
C ASP A 128 3.04 6.58 1.94
N ALA A 129 3.69 5.45 2.16
CA ALA A 129 4.96 5.12 1.53
C ALA A 129 4.78 4.72 0.05
N ASP A 130 4.12 3.58 -0.23
CA ASP A 130 4.14 2.95 -1.57
C ASP A 130 2.82 3.12 -2.36
N GLY A 131 1.77 3.62 -1.69
CA GLY A 131 0.44 3.79 -2.29
C GLY A 131 0.23 5.15 -2.97
N SER A 132 -0.96 5.33 -3.56
CA SER A 132 -1.43 6.60 -4.10
C SER A 132 -2.90 6.83 -3.77
N VAL A 133 -3.23 8.07 -3.42
CA VAL A 133 -4.59 8.52 -3.11
C VAL A 133 -4.83 9.79 -3.89
N GLY A 134 -5.92 9.84 -4.66
CA GLY A 134 -6.28 11.01 -5.44
C GLY A 134 -7.04 10.69 -6.72
N HIS A 135 -6.91 11.60 -7.69
CA HIS A 135 -7.61 11.57 -8.96
C HIS A 135 -6.62 11.32 -10.11
N THR A 136 -7.10 10.63 -11.14
CA THR A 136 -6.50 10.56 -12.47
C THR A 136 -6.41 11.97 -13.09
N GLY A 137 -5.59 12.13 -14.13
CA GLY A 137 -5.48 13.40 -14.87
C GLY A 137 -6.78 13.87 -15.55
N GLN A 138 -7.80 13.02 -15.60
CA GLN A 138 -9.14 13.34 -16.12
C GLN A 138 -10.12 13.74 -15.01
N GLY A 139 -9.65 13.89 -13.77
CA GLY A 139 -10.48 14.25 -12.62
C GLY A 139 -11.27 13.08 -12.01
N TRP A 140 -11.11 11.86 -12.51
CA TRP A 140 -11.75 10.67 -11.92
C TRP A 140 -10.94 10.17 -10.74
N PRO A 141 -11.53 9.80 -9.59
CA PRO A 141 -10.79 9.13 -8.54
C PRO A 141 -10.12 7.87 -9.10
N PHE A 142 -8.94 7.49 -8.60
CA PHE A 142 -8.29 6.22 -8.98
C PHE A 142 -9.13 4.97 -8.60
N VAL A 143 -10.29 5.18 -7.98
CA VAL A 143 -10.98 4.20 -7.15
C VAL A 143 -12.50 4.33 -7.22
N SER A 144 -13.20 3.24 -6.92
CA SER A 144 -14.64 3.21 -6.72
C SER A 144 -15.06 3.85 -5.39
N GLU A 145 -16.36 3.97 -5.15
CA GLU A 145 -16.97 4.41 -3.89
C GLU A 145 -16.43 3.63 -2.68
N ASN A 146 -16.06 2.36 -2.86
CA ASN A 146 -15.45 1.58 -1.79
C ASN A 146 -14.09 2.12 -1.35
N ALA A 147 -13.28 2.63 -2.29
CA ALA A 147 -12.01 3.21 -1.90
C ALA A 147 -12.09 4.71 -1.57
N GLN A 148 -13.17 5.41 -1.91
CA GLN A 148 -13.54 6.64 -1.23
C GLN A 148 -13.79 6.37 0.27
N LYS A 149 -14.59 5.35 0.61
CA LYS A 149 -14.81 4.93 2.00
C LYS A 149 -13.53 4.52 2.70
N LEU A 150 -12.66 3.76 2.01
CA LEU A 150 -11.35 3.39 2.55
C LEU A 150 -10.46 4.62 2.81
N ALA A 151 -10.38 5.56 1.86
CA ALA A 151 -9.63 6.80 2.07
C ALA A 151 -10.18 7.61 3.25
N ALA A 152 -11.50 7.68 3.41
CA ALA A 152 -12.11 8.35 4.54
C ALA A 152 -11.76 7.68 5.89
N ASP A 153 -11.76 6.35 5.94
CA ASP A 153 -11.38 5.59 7.13
C ASP A 153 -9.89 5.76 7.47
N LEU A 154 -9.01 5.62 6.48
CA LEU A 154 -7.56 5.74 6.69
C LEU A 154 -7.16 7.14 7.16
N TYR A 155 -7.68 8.20 6.51
CA TYR A 155 -7.28 9.59 6.74
C TYR A 155 -8.33 10.33 7.58
N TYR A 156 -8.42 9.97 8.86
CA TYR A 156 -9.28 10.63 9.84
C TYR A 156 -8.63 11.89 10.44
N ASP A 157 -9.40 12.66 11.19
CA ASP A 157 -8.93 13.93 11.76
C ASP A 157 -7.84 13.71 12.82
N GLY A 158 -6.78 14.53 12.76
CA GLY A 158 -5.63 14.39 13.66
C GLY A 158 -4.71 13.19 13.42
N CYS A 159 -4.94 12.38 12.38
CA CYS A 159 -4.03 11.27 12.05
C CYS A 159 -2.64 11.77 11.59
N LEU A 160 -1.59 11.03 11.93
CA LEU A 160 -0.27 11.20 11.32
C LEU A 160 -0.30 10.66 9.87
N SER A 161 0.08 11.49 8.90
CA SER A 161 0.06 11.15 7.46
C SER A 161 0.93 12.10 6.66
N LEU A 162 1.16 11.80 5.38
CA LEU A 162 1.61 12.79 4.41
C LEU A 162 0.49 13.80 4.10
N ASP A 163 0.75 15.08 4.32
CA ASP A 163 -0.24 16.15 4.16
C ASP A 163 -0.90 16.16 2.78
N ARG A 164 -0.11 15.96 1.73
CA ARG A 164 -0.62 15.88 0.35
C ARG A 164 -1.59 14.72 0.13
N LYS A 165 -1.37 13.57 0.79
CA LYS A 165 -2.24 12.39 0.65
C LYS A 165 -3.50 12.55 1.48
N LYS A 166 -3.39 13.18 2.66
CA LYS A 166 -4.54 13.59 3.46
C LYS A 166 -5.42 14.59 2.71
N ALA A 167 -4.83 15.64 2.14
CA ALA A 167 -5.56 16.61 1.32
C ALA A 167 -6.25 15.92 0.13
N ALA A 168 -5.57 15.01 -0.57
CA ALA A 168 -6.19 14.22 -1.64
C ALA A 168 -7.35 13.35 -1.12
N ALA A 169 -7.21 12.70 0.04
CA ALA A 169 -8.29 11.95 0.67
C ALA A 169 -9.47 12.84 1.02
N ASP A 170 -9.25 14.06 1.49
CA ASP A 170 -10.30 15.02 1.80
C ASP A 170 -11.06 15.45 0.53
N THR A 171 -10.36 15.66 -0.59
CA THR A 171 -11.04 15.90 -1.88
C THR A 171 -11.90 14.71 -2.31
N LEU A 172 -11.41 13.48 -2.05
CA LEU A 172 -12.15 12.27 -2.37
C LEU A 172 -13.40 12.12 -1.49
N LYS A 173 -13.33 12.47 -0.20
CA LYS A 173 -14.50 12.41 0.71
C LYS A 173 -15.71 13.18 0.16
N THR A 174 -15.46 14.30 -0.52
CA THR A 174 -16.51 15.14 -1.11
C THR A 174 -16.94 14.73 -2.52
N TRP A 175 -16.24 13.79 -3.16
CA TRP A 175 -16.55 13.38 -4.53
C TRP A 175 -17.87 12.62 -4.61
N VAL A 176 -18.67 12.93 -5.61
CA VAL A 176 -19.91 12.21 -5.95
C VAL A 176 -19.81 11.74 -7.38
N ARG A 177 -20.21 10.49 -7.64
CA ARG A 177 -20.24 9.94 -9.00
C ARG A 177 -21.13 10.82 -9.88
N PRO A 178 -20.61 11.38 -10.99
CA PRO A 178 -21.43 12.14 -11.91
C PRO A 178 -22.52 11.28 -12.55
N VAL A 179 -23.67 11.89 -12.81
CA VAL A 179 -24.79 11.24 -13.51
C VAL A 179 -24.31 10.75 -14.87
N GLY A 180 -24.64 9.49 -15.20
CA GLY A 180 -24.23 8.86 -16.46
C GLY A 180 -22.82 8.27 -16.48
N MET A 181 -22.01 8.43 -15.42
CA MET A 181 -20.72 7.76 -15.32
C MET A 181 -20.91 6.25 -15.22
N ARG A 182 -20.41 5.49 -16.21
CA ARG A 182 -20.53 4.04 -16.26
C ARG A 182 -19.95 3.39 -15.01
N VAL A 183 -20.73 2.51 -14.38
CA VAL A 183 -20.26 1.62 -13.31
C VAL A 183 -19.80 0.32 -13.96
N ALA A 184 -18.60 -0.14 -13.62
CA ALA A 184 -18.15 -1.45 -14.06
C ALA A 184 -19.12 -2.50 -13.50
N PRO A 185 -19.76 -3.34 -14.35
CA PRO A 185 -20.65 -4.37 -13.86
C PRO A 185 -19.88 -5.34 -12.95
N PRO A 186 -20.54 -5.96 -11.96
CA PRO A 186 -19.89 -6.90 -11.07
C PRO A 186 -19.22 -8.02 -11.87
N ARG A 187 -18.06 -8.48 -11.39
CA ARG A 187 -17.33 -9.58 -12.03
C ARG A 187 -18.18 -10.85 -12.02
N ARG A 188 -18.74 -11.21 -13.18
CA ARG A 188 -19.47 -12.47 -13.39
C ARG A 188 -18.48 -13.63 -13.51
N ARG A 189 -18.35 -14.43 -12.44
CA ARG A 189 -17.52 -15.65 -12.42
C ARG A 189 -18.05 -16.67 -13.44
N TRP A 190 -17.15 -17.49 -13.98
CA TRP A 190 -17.52 -18.62 -14.83
C TRP A 190 -18.03 -19.76 -13.93
N THR A 191 -19.15 -20.35 -14.32
CA THR A 191 -19.70 -21.55 -13.68
C THR A 191 -19.32 -22.80 -14.47
N ALA A 192 -19.38 -23.96 -13.82
CA ALA A 192 -19.13 -25.24 -14.50
C ALA A 192 -20.09 -25.48 -15.68
N TRP A 193 -21.35 -25.04 -15.58
CA TRP A 193 -22.31 -25.12 -16.67
C TRP A 193 -21.90 -24.25 -17.87
N GLU A 194 -21.46 -23.02 -17.65
CA GLU A 194 -20.98 -22.14 -18.72
C GLU A 194 -19.71 -22.69 -19.40
N ASP A 195 -18.81 -23.31 -18.63
CA ASP A 195 -17.63 -23.98 -19.19
C ASP A 195 -18.03 -25.16 -20.08
N ARG A 196 -19.06 -25.92 -19.69
CA ARG A 196 -19.62 -26.99 -20.54
C ARG A 196 -20.23 -26.44 -21.82
N VAL A 197 -20.96 -25.33 -21.76
CA VAL A 197 -21.50 -24.67 -22.95
C VAL A 197 -20.38 -24.23 -23.89
N LEU A 198 -19.30 -23.63 -23.37
CA LEU A 198 -18.14 -23.24 -24.17
C LEU A 198 -17.49 -24.44 -24.88
N LEU A 199 -17.27 -25.53 -24.15
CA LEU A 199 -16.64 -26.74 -24.70
C LEU A 199 -17.55 -27.44 -25.71
N ARG A 200 -18.85 -27.51 -25.44
CA ARG A 200 -19.87 -28.10 -26.33
C ARG A 200 -20.00 -27.33 -27.63
N LEU A 201 -20.14 -26.01 -27.57
CA LEU A 201 -20.32 -25.17 -28.75
C LEU A 201 -19.01 -25.01 -29.52
N ASN A 202 -17.88 -24.95 -28.82
CA ASN A 202 -16.56 -24.75 -29.41
C ASN A 202 -16.48 -23.54 -30.38
N ASP A 203 -17.30 -22.54 -30.14
CA ASP A 203 -17.41 -21.33 -30.94
C ASP A 203 -17.64 -20.16 -29.98
N ASP A 204 -16.74 -19.20 -30.00
CA ASP A 204 -16.74 -18.06 -29.08
C ASP A 204 -17.88 -17.08 -29.35
N ALA A 205 -18.35 -16.98 -30.60
CA ALA A 205 -19.48 -16.15 -30.99
C ALA A 205 -20.82 -16.81 -30.62
N ALA A 206 -20.98 -18.11 -30.89
CA ALA A 206 -22.17 -18.86 -30.48
C ALA A 206 -22.32 -18.89 -28.96
N ALA A 207 -21.23 -19.17 -28.24
CA ALA A 207 -21.25 -19.17 -26.78
C ALA A 207 -21.48 -17.78 -26.18
N ALA A 208 -20.96 -16.71 -26.80
CA ALA A 208 -21.25 -15.34 -26.38
C ALA A 208 -22.75 -15.03 -26.44
N LYS A 209 -23.43 -15.45 -27.51
CA LYS A 209 -24.88 -15.30 -27.68
C LYS A 209 -25.66 -16.12 -26.64
N GLU A 210 -25.32 -17.40 -26.46
CA GLU A 210 -26.02 -18.30 -25.53
C GLU A 210 -25.84 -17.88 -24.06
N LEU A 211 -24.62 -17.47 -23.69
CA LEU A 211 -24.29 -17.16 -22.29
C LEU A 211 -24.55 -15.70 -21.90
N GLY A 212 -24.90 -14.83 -22.86
CA GLY A 212 -24.99 -13.39 -22.65
C GLY A 212 -23.65 -12.81 -22.19
N ARG A 213 -22.54 -13.24 -22.81
CA ARG A 213 -21.18 -12.79 -22.50
C ARG A 213 -20.55 -12.15 -23.74
N THR A 214 -19.44 -11.44 -23.56
CA THR A 214 -18.70 -10.89 -24.70
C THR A 214 -17.91 -11.99 -25.41
N ARG A 215 -17.82 -11.92 -26.74
CA ARG A 215 -17.02 -12.85 -27.56
C ARG A 215 -15.59 -13.00 -27.05
N LYS A 216 -14.92 -11.88 -26.73
CA LYS A 216 -13.57 -11.87 -26.15
C LYS A 216 -13.49 -12.65 -24.83
N SER A 217 -14.50 -12.56 -23.97
CA SER A 217 -14.54 -13.31 -22.70
C SER A 217 -14.65 -14.81 -22.95
N CYS A 218 -15.53 -15.22 -23.87
CA CYS A 218 -15.70 -16.62 -24.27
C CYS A 218 -14.42 -17.19 -24.89
N ALA A 219 -13.78 -16.46 -25.82
CA ALA A 219 -12.53 -16.87 -26.46
C ALA A 219 -11.40 -17.11 -25.44
N ILE A 220 -11.19 -16.15 -24.52
CA ILE A 220 -10.16 -16.28 -23.47
C ILE A 220 -10.47 -17.46 -22.55
N ARG A 221 -11.73 -17.65 -22.15
CA ARG A 221 -12.09 -18.77 -21.25
C ARG A 221 -11.93 -20.12 -21.94
N LEU A 222 -12.41 -20.26 -23.18
CA LEU A 222 -12.27 -21.48 -23.97
C LEU A 222 -10.79 -21.83 -24.18
N TRP A 223 -9.95 -20.84 -24.48
CA TRP A 223 -8.50 -21.04 -24.55
C TRP A 223 -7.92 -21.53 -23.22
N ARG A 224 -8.33 -20.94 -22.08
CA ARG A 224 -7.84 -21.37 -20.75
C ARG A 224 -8.24 -22.82 -20.43
N LEU A 225 -9.47 -23.22 -20.72
CA LEU A 225 -9.94 -24.60 -20.51
C LEU A 225 -9.12 -25.59 -21.34
N ARG A 226 -8.85 -25.25 -22.61
CA ARG A 226 -8.07 -26.10 -23.52
C ARG A 226 -6.61 -26.26 -23.16
N ASN A 227 -6.01 -25.21 -22.61
CA ASN A 227 -4.59 -25.18 -22.26
C ASN A 227 -4.32 -25.49 -20.78
N GLY A 228 -5.30 -26.04 -20.05
CA GLY A 228 -5.16 -26.40 -18.64
C GLY A 228 -4.96 -25.20 -17.69
N GLN A 229 -5.21 -23.97 -18.15
CA GLN A 229 -5.12 -22.73 -17.35
C GLN A 229 -6.40 -22.46 -16.54
N ALA A 230 -7.40 -23.34 -16.67
CA ALA A 230 -8.61 -23.36 -15.87
C ALA A 230 -9.00 -24.82 -15.60
N PRO A 231 -9.58 -25.12 -14.41
CA PRO A 231 -10.06 -26.47 -14.13
C PRO A 231 -11.19 -26.84 -15.09
N MET A 232 -11.17 -28.09 -15.55
CA MET A 232 -12.26 -28.64 -16.38
C MET A 232 -13.54 -28.77 -15.53
N PRO A 233 -14.72 -28.51 -16.11
CA PRO A 233 -15.97 -28.71 -15.39
C PRO A 233 -16.15 -30.20 -15.05
N SER A 234 -16.64 -30.50 -13.86
CA SER A 234 -16.92 -31.88 -13.45
C SER A 234 -18.00 -32.51 -14.33
N ALA A 235 -17.85 -33.82 -14.58
CA ALA A 235 -18.83 -34.63 -15.30
C ALA A 235 -20.05 -34.89 -14.40
N ARG A 236 -21.03 -33.99 -14.48
CA ARG A 236 -22.43 -34.23 -14.11
C ARG A 236 -23.31 -33.45 -15.07
#